data_AF-A0A7H4MV60-F1
#
_entry.id   AF-A0A7H4MV60-F1
#
_cell.length_a   1.000
_cell.length_b   1.000
_cell.length_c   1.000
_cell.angle_alpha   90.00
_cell.angle_beta   90.00
_cell.angle_gamma   90.00
#
_symmetry.space_group_name_H-M   'P 1'
#
loop_
_entity.id
_entity.type
_entity.pdbx_description
1 polymer ?
#
loop_
_entity_poly.entity_id
_entity_poly.type
_entity_poly.pdbx_seq_one_letter_code
_entity_poly.pdbx_strand_id
1 'polypeptide(L)'
;MTRRDRQMEMRQMGRPWEIGKAFDLSAPIAPLHKADTADVNQAGIWLQVNGEDHQRSDIRHLIWSVNETISYLSGFFELHPGDLIFTGTPEGVGAVVKGDVITGNVDGLTPIAVRVV
;
A
#
# COMPACT_ATOMS: atom_id res chain seq x y z
N MET A 1 2.92 -5.18 2.67
CA MET A 1 2.83 -6.31 3.63
C MET A 1 3.06 -5.81 5.05
N THR A 2 2.65 -6.55 6.11
CA THR A 2 2.85 -6.11 7.50
C THR A 2 2.90 -7.31 8.45
N ARG A 3 3.92 -7.38 9.32
CA ARG A 3 3.94 -8.30 10.47
C ARG A 3 3.08 -7.71 11.59
N ARG A 4 1.79 -8.02 11.56
CA ARG A 4 0.76 -7.31 12.35
C ARG A 4 0.98 -7.48 13.86
N ASP A 5 1.34 -8.68 14.28
CA ASP A 5 1.75 -9.01 15.65
C ASP A 5 2.85 -8.06 16.14
N ARG A 6 3.94 -7.92 15.37
CA ARG A 6 5.09 -7.08 15.71
C ARG A 6 4.79 -5.60 15.70
N GLN A 7 4.01 -5.13 14.72
CA GLN A 7 3.55 -3.74 14.70
C GLN A 7 2.74 -3.41 15.96
N MET A 8 1.83 -4.29 16.36
CA MET A 8 0.96 -4.08 17.52
C MET A 8 1.74 -4.11 18.83
N GLU A 9 2.69 -5.04 18.96
CA GLU A 9 3.63 -5.11 20.09
C GLU A 9 4.43 -3.80 20.23
N MET A 10 5.07 -3.33 19.15
CA MET A 10 5.84 -2.09 19.19
C MET A 10 4.98 -0.87 19.49
N ARG A 11 3.76 -0.81 18.96
CA ARG A 11 2.81 0.27 19.27
C ARG A 11 2.44 0.31 20.75
N GLN A 12 2.17 -0.85 21.37
CA GLN A 12 1.83 -0.91 22.81
C GLN A 12 2.99 -0.45 23.69
N MET A 13 4.23 -0.68 23.24
CA MET A 13 5.45 -0.28 23.96
C MET A 13 5.92 1.15 23.64
N GLY A 14 5.25 1.87 22.74
CA GLY A 14 5.71 3.19 22.26
C GLY A 14 7.03 3.13 21.49
N ARG A 15 7.32 2.01 20.83
CA ARG A 15 8.58 1.75 20.11
C ARG A 15 8.44 1.94 18.60
N PRO A 16 9.58 2.13 17.89
CA PRO A 16 9.62 2.19 16.43
C PRO A 16 9.03 0.94 15.73
N TRP A 17 8.48 1.12 14.52
CA TRP A 17 7.66 0.11 13.82
C TRP A 17 8.39 -0.71 12.76
N GLU A 18 9.71 -0.57 12.63
CA GLU A 18 10.54 -1.16 11.58
C GLU A 18 10.35 -2.67 11.51
N ILE A 19 10.32 -3.36 12.66
CA ILE A 19 10.09 -4.81 12.65
C ILE A 19 8.66 -5.17 12.19
N GLY A 20 7.68 -4.28 12.28
CA GLY A 20 6.34 -4.50 11.73
C GLY A 20 6.23 -4.18 10.24
N LYS A 21 7.02 -3.23 9.74
CA LYS A 21 6.79 -2.54 8.46
C LYS A 21 7.96 -2.52 7.47
N ALA A 22 9.20 -2.54 7.94
CA ALA A 22 10.43 -2.38 7.13
C ALA A 22 11.26 -3.67 7.11
N PHE A 23 10.60 -4.81 6.89
CA PHE A 23 11.26 -6.11 6.78
C PHE A 23 11.51 -6.50 5.32
N ASP A 24 12.28 -7.56 5.10
CA ASP A 24 12.63 -8.03 3.76
C ASP A 24 11.39 -8.30 2.90
N LEU A 25 11.41 -7.81 1.65
CA LEU A 25 10.33 -7.99 0.68
C LEU A 25 8.95 -7.46 1.15
N SER A 26 8.93 -6.51 2.09
CA SER A 26 7.69 -6.00 2.70
C SER A 26 6.84 -5.10 1.77
N ALA A 27 7.43 -4.60 0.68
CA ALA A 27 6.79 -3.66 -0.25
C ALA A 27 6.76 -4.18 -1.71
N PRO A 28 5.99 -5.25 -2.02
CA PRO A 28 5.71 -5.61 -3.41
C PRO A 28 5.09 -4.43 -4.17
N ILE A 29 5.54 -4.20 -5.41
CA ILE A 29 5.07 -3.10 -6.25
C ILE A 29 4.91 -3.57 -7.70
N ALA A 30 3.85 -3.10 -8.36
CA ALA A 30 3.59 -3.35 -9.78
C ALA A 30 4.54 -2.53 -10.67
N PRO A 31 4.57 -2.76 -12.00
CA PRO A 31 5.30 -1.88 -12.92
C PRO A 31 4.90 -0.41 -12.77
N LEU A 32 5.89 0.49 -12.88
CA LEU A 32 5.65 1.92 -12.81
C LEU A 32 5.07 2.45 -14.12
N HIS A 33 4.14 3.39 -14.02
CA HIS A 33 3.53 4.08 -15.13
C HIS A 33 3.87 5.58 -15.11
N LYS A 34 3.78 6.24 -16.27
CA LYS A 34 3.93 7.69 -16.34
C LYS A 34 2.70 8.37 -15.71
N ALA A 35 2.89 9.59 -15.20
CA ALA A 35 1.85 10.30 -14.45
C ALA A 35 0.56 10.57 -15.24
N ASP A 36 0.64 10.61 -16.58
CA ASP A 36 -0.49 10.80 -17.49
C ASP A 36 -1.23 9.50 -17.86
N THR A 37 -0.81 8.35 -17.32
CA THR A 37 -1.39 7.05 -17.67
C THR A 37 -2.73 6.80 -16.98
N ALA A 38 -2.95 7.34 -15.78
CA ALA A 38 -4.16 7.15 -14.99
C ALA A 38 -4.51 8.39 -14.16
N ASP A 39 -5.78 8.53 -13.78
CA ASP A 39 -6.24 9.61 -12.91
C ASP A 39 -5.77 9.37 -11.47
N VAL A 40 -5.08 10.37 -10.91
CA VAL A 40 -4.50 10.34 -9.56
C VAL A 40 -5.46 10.85 -8.47
N ASN A 41 -6.62 11.37 -8.88
CA ASN A 41 -7.67 11.85 -7.97
C ASN A 41 -8.81 10.85 -7.87
N GLN A 42 -9.07 10.04 -8.91
CA GLN A 42 -10.16 9.08 -8.95
C GLN A 42 -9.83 7.81 -9.72
N ALA A 43 -9.88 6.67 -9.04
CA ALA A 43 -9.67 5.34 -9.59
C ALA A 43 -10.15 4.30 -8.57
N GLY A 44 -10.85 3.26 -9.04
CA GLY A 44 -11.17 2.12 -8.20
C GLY A 44 -9.90 1.41 -7.75
N ILE A 45 -9.85 0.98 -6.49
CA ILE A 45 -8.76 0.18 -5.93
C ILE A 45 -9.34 -1.07 -5.27
N TRP A 46 -8.71 -2.21 -5.53
CA TRP A 46 -9.16 -3.47 -4.95
C TRP A 46 -8.00 -4.44 -4.68
N LEU A 47 -8.25 -5.38 -3.78
CA LEU A 47 -7.38 -6.50 -3.46
C LEU A 47 -8.22 -7.74 -3.18
N GLN A 48 -7.81 -8.85 -3.80
CA GLN A 48 -8.38 -10.17 -3.60
C GLN A 48 -7.35 -11.13 -3.02
N VAL A 49 -7.82 -12.12 -2.27
CA VAL A 49 -7.02 -13.27 -1.83
C VAL A 49 -7.72 -14.52 -2.35
N ASN A 50 -7.00 -15.32 -3.14
CA ASN A 50 -7.54 -16.52 -3.79
C ASN A 50 -8.81 -16.25 -4.62
N GLY A 51 -8.95 -15.04 -5.17
CA GLY A 51 -10.11 -14.61 -5.97
C GLY A 51 -11.28 -14.04 -5.16
N GLU A 52 -11.22 -14.06 -3.83
CA GLU A 52 -12.24 -13.46 -2.96
C GLU A 52 -11.89 -11.99 -2.67
N ASP A 53 -12.87 -11.08 -2.74
CA ASP A 53 -12.66 -9.67 -2.42
C ASP A 53 -12.41 -9.46 -0.93
N HIS A 54 -11.24 -8.91 -0.61
CA HIS A 54 -10.88 -8.51 0.76
C HIS A 54 -10.90 -7.00 0.95
N GLN A 55 -10.47 -6.24 -0.06
CA GLN A 55 -10.48 -4.78 -0.03
C GLN A 55 -11.05 -4.25 -1.35
N ARG A 56 -11.92 -3.24 -1.28
CA ARG A 56 -12.49 -2.58 -2.44
C ARG A 56 -12.91 -1.17 -2.09
N SER A 57 -12.40 -0.17 -2.80
CA SER A 57 -12.63 1.24 -2.52
C SER A 57 -12.31 2.10 -3.75
N ASP A 58 -12.11 3.40 -3.55
CA ASP A 58 -11.70 4.38 -4.56
C ASP A 58 -10.65 5.32 -3.95
N ILE A 59 -9.64 5.73 -4.72
CA ILE A 59 -8.57 6.60 -4.23
C ILE A 59 -9.07 8.01 -3.85
N ARG A 60 -10.27 8.42 -4.29
CA ARG A 60 -10.95 9.64 -3.81
C ARG A 60 -11.20 9.63 -2.30
N HIS A 61 -11.21 8.45 -1.67
CA HIS A 61 -11.41 8.31 -0.23
C HIS A 61 -10.14 8.50 0.60
N LEU A 62 -8.99 8.79 -0.03
CA LEU A 62 -7.81 9.23 0.68
C LEU A 62 -8.14 10.47 1.52
N ILE A 63 -7.80 10.43 2.82
CA ILE A 63 -7.99 11.57 3.73
C ILE A 63 -7.14 12.75 3.28
N TRP A 64 -5.88 12.47 2.89
CA TRP A 64 -5.00 13.41 2.20
C TRP A 64 -4.78 12.89 0.79
N SER A 65 -5.12 13.71 -0.20
CA SER A 65 -4.83 13.42 -1.60
C SER A 65 -3.35 13.15 -1.85
N VAL A 66 -3.02 12.62 -3.04
CA VAL A 66 -1.63 12.43 -3.46
C VAL A 66 -0.84 13.74 -3.36
N ASN A 67 -1.44 14.86 -3.81
CA ASN A 67 -0.82 16.18 -3.77
C ASN A 67 -0.57 16.67 -2.32
N GLU A 68 -1.56 16.52 -1.43
CA GLU A 68 -1.42 16.88 -0.02
C GLU A 68 -0.38 16.02 0.70
N THR A 69 -0.35 14.72 0.40
CA THR A 69 0.64 13.78 0.95
C THR A 69 2.06 14.22 0.59
N ILE A 70 2.31 14.54 -0.67
CA ILE A 70 3.62 15.03 -1.15
C ILE A 70 3.98 16.34 -0.44
N SER A 71 3.06 17.31 -0.43
CA SER A 71 3.30 18.62 0.17
C SER A 71 3.59 18.55 1.67
N TYR A 72 2.88 17.69 2.41
CA TYR A 72 3.09 17.55 3.85
C TYR A 72 4.39 16.80 4.15
N LEU A 73 4.65 15.69 3.44
CA LEU A 73 5.87 14.90 3.62
C LEU A 73 7.13 15.71 3.33
N SER A 74 7.08 16.59 2.31
CA SER A 74 8.21 17.47 1.97
C SER A 74 8.55 18.51 3.05
N GLY A 75 7.66 18.72 4.03
CA GLY A 75 7.95 19.55 5.20
C GLY A 75 8.85 18.87 6.25
N PHE A 76 8.97 17.54 6.21
CA PHE A 76 9.81 16.76 7.13
C PHE A 76 11.07 16.23 6.47
N PHE A 77 11.02 15.94 5.18
CA PHE A 77 12.11 15.34 4.42
C PHE A 77 12.25 16.02 3.06
N GLU A 78 13.48 16.21 2.59
CA GLU A 78 13.71 16.57 1.18
C GLU A 78 13.37 15.35 0.31
N LEU A 79 12.52 15.56 -0.71
CA LEU A 79 12.14 14.50 -1.64
C LEU A 79 13.09 14.47 -2.83
N HIS A 80 13.55 13.29 -3.20
CA HIS A 80 14.48 13.07 -4.30
C HIS A 80 13.87 12.23 -5.42
N PRO A 81 14.37 12.38 -6.68
CA PRO A 81 14.01 11.48 -7.77
C PRO A 81 14.31 10.03 -7.39
N GLY A 82 13.31 9.17 -7.50
CA GLY A 82 13.40 7.76 -7.11
C GLY A 82 12.69 7.41 -5.80
N ASP A 83 12.29 8.41 -5.00
CA ASP A 83 11.48 8.17 -3.81
C ASP A 83 10.09 7.64 -4.16
N LEU A 84 9.60 6.73 -3.33
CA LEU A 84 8.28 6.10 -3.47
C LEU A 84 7.43 6.37 -2.23
N ILE A 85 6.17 6.76 -2.45
CA ILE A 85 5.20 7.05 -1.38
C ILE A 85 4.04 6.06 -1.46
N PHE A 86 3.85 5.29 -0.39
CA PHE A 86 2.66 4.45 -0.22
C PHE A 86 1.59 5.25 0.52
N THR A 87 0.53 5.64 -0.19
CA THR A 87 -0.47 6.64 0.27
C THR A 87 -1.50 6.11 1.26
N GLY A 88 -1.50 4.82 1.56
CA GLY A 88 -2.40 4.19 2.52
C GLY A 88 -3.03 2.91 1.99
N THR A 89 -4.04 2.42 2.71
CA THR A 89 -4.83 1.25 2.31
C THR A 89 -6.27 1.47 2.78
N PRO A 90 -7.28 1.07 1.98
CA PRO A 90 -8.67 1.11 2.43
C PRO A 90 -8.92 0.08 3.54
N GLU A 91 -10.16 0.02 4.03
CA GLU A 91 -10.63 -1.01 4.94
C GLU A 91 -10.50 -2.44 4.36
N GLY A 92 -10.76 -3.46 5.19
CA GLY A 92 -10.72 -4.86 4.77
C GLY A 92 -9.34 -5.53 4.88
N VAL A 93 -8.39 -4.93 5.60
CA VAL A 93 -7.06 -5.53 5.83
C VAL A 93 -7.19 -6.85 6.59
N GLY A 94 -6.72 -7.93 5.99
CA GLY A 94 -6.73 -9.29 6.56
C GLY A 94 -5.34 -9.93 6.63
N ALA A 95 -5.26 -11.06 7.33
CA ALA A 95 -4.08 -11.93 7.31
C ALA A 95 -4.05 -12.77 6.03
N VAL A 96 -2.85 -13.16 5.60
CA VAL A 96 -2.61 -14.12 4.53
C VAL A 96 -1.65 -15.19 5.04
N VAL A 97 -1.75 -16.39 4.51
CA VAL A 97 -0.94 -17.55 4.91
C VAL A 97 -0.19 -18.11 3.71
N LYS A 98 0.81 -18.94 3.99
CA LYS A 98 1.57 -19.65 2.95
C LYS A 98 0.62 -20.43 2.04
N GLY A 99 0.79 -20.27 0.73
CA GLY A 99 -0.06 -20.84 -0.30
C GLY A 99 -1.00 -19.83 -0.96
N ASP A 100 -1.37 -18.76 -0.24
CA ASP A 100 -2.30 -17.74 -0.74
C ASP A 100 -1.73 -17.00 -1.95
N VAL A 101 -2.65 -16.64 -2.86
CA VAL A 101 -2.37 -15.74 -3.97
C VAL A 101 -3.14 -14.45 -3.76
N ILE A 102 -2.40 -13.36 -3.63
CA ILE A 102 -2.94 -12.01 -3.53
C ILE A 102 -2.93 -11.40 -4.92
N THR A 103 -4.07 -10.89 -5.38
CA THR A 103 -4.16 -10.07 -6.59
C THR A 103 -4.68 -8.69 -6.21
N GLY A 104 -4.20 -7.64 -6.87
CA GLY A 104 -4.67 -6.29 -6.60
C GLY A 104 -4.49 -5.38 -7.80
N ASN A 105 -5.30 -4.32 -7.86
CA ASN A 105 -5.21 -3.33 -8.91
C ASN A 105 -5.71 -1.96 -8.46
N VAL A 106 -5.27 -0.95 -9.18
CA VAL A 106 -5.88 0.38 -9.25
C VAL A 106 -6.29 0.61 -10.71
N ASP A 107 -7.51 1.07 -10.96
CA ASP A 107 -8.01 1.27 -12.32
C ASP A 107 -7.07 2.15 -13.15
N GLY A 108 -6.80 1.75 -14.39
CA GLY A 108 -5.85 2.41 -15.29
C GLY A 108 -4.39 1.98 -15.13
N LEU A 109 -4.05 1.17 -14.11
CA LEU A 109 -2.70 0.64 -13.90
C LEU A 109 -2.61 -0.87 -14.17
N THR A 110 -1.38 -1.37 -14.26
CA THR A 110 -1.11 -2.81 -14.40
C THR A 110 -1.37 -3.55 -13.08
N PRO A 111 -2.20 -4.60 -13.05
CA PRO A 111 -2.44 -5.39 -11.85
C PRO A 111 -1.17 -6.09 -11.34
N ILE A 112 -1.16 -6.40 -10.04
CA ILE A 112 -0.12 -7.19 -9.39
C ILE A 112 -0.68 -8.51 -8.87
N ALA A 113 0.14 -9.56 -8.94
CA ALA A 113 -0.11 -10.84 -8.28
C ALA A 113 1.09 -11.24 -7.42
N VAL A 114 0.84 -11.65 -6.18
CA VAL A 114 1.86 -12.09 -5.21
C VAL A 114 1.44 -13.43 -4.63
N ARG A 115 2.30 -14.44 -4.71
CA ARG A 115 2.10 -15.71 -4.02
C ARG A 115 2.90 -15.73 -2.72
N VAL A 116 2.24 -16.07 -1.62
CA VAL A 116 2.90 -16.29 -0.32
C VAL A 116 3.52 -17.69 -0.31
N VAL A 117 4.84 -17.78 -0.10
CA VAL A 117 5.62 -19.04 -0.17
C VAL A 117 6.30 -19.40 1.15
#